data_AF-A0A8T3PUI9-F1
#
_entry.id   AF-A0A8T3PUI9-F1
#
_cell.length_a   1.000
_cell.length_b   1.000
_cell.length_c   1.000
_cell.angle_alpha   90.00
_cell.angle_beta   90.00
_cell.angle_gamma   90.00
#
_symmetry.space_group_name_H-M   'P 1'
#
loop_
_entity.id
_entity.type
_entity.pdbx_description
1 polymer ?
#
loop_
_entity_poly.entity_id
_entity_poly.type
_entity_poly.pdbx_seq_one_letter_code
_entity_poly.pdbx_strand_id
1 'polypeptide(L)'
;MRPSRYANRYPKGYTGHGSRPPRRVRVSTPCVFVILGGLALCLGAALLITAGGCAPRPAARPLVPGESALGRYIDLTHAFDEQTVYWPTEEGFKLIKGFEGHTEAGYYYAAHRFEAAEHGGTHIDAPIHFYEGGAPLDQVPLERLIGPGVVVEVSDRCLRDRDYQIQLGDLKDWEAKQGRSLNDAIVLLRTGFARYWPERRRYLGTAELGAGAIAKLHFPGLHPEAARWLATERTVKAVGIDTASIDYGQSRGFETHIALLRAGIPAFENLAGLEQLPDSGFTVVALPMKIRGGSGGPLRAVAIVPD
;
A
#
# COMPACT_ATOMS: atom_id res chain seq x y z
N MET A 1 -42.60 25.72 -8.96
CA MET A 1 -41.98 26.27 -10.19
C MET A 1 -40.51 25.86 -10.21
N ARG A 2 -40.17 25.00 -11.17
CA ARG A 2 -38.87 24.61 -11.79
C ARG A 2 -37.60 24.38 -10.91
N PRO A 3 -37.04 23.15 -10.93
CA PRO A 3 -35.72 22.84 -10.39
C PRO A 3 -34.58 23.21 -11.36
N SER A 4 -33.42 23.55 -10.79
CA SER A 4 -32.16 23.88 -11.46
C SER A 4 -31.55 22.65 -12.14
N ARG A 5 -31.23 22.77 -13.43
CA ARG A 5 -30.56 21.74 -14.25
C ARG A 5 -29.05 21.90 -14.15
N TYR A 6 -28.36 20.98 -13.48
CA TYR A 6 -26.93 20.79 -13.70
C TYR A 6 -26.73 19.93 -14.96
N ALA A 7 -26.46 20.61 -16.08
CA ALA A 7 -26.12 20.00 -17.35
C ALA A 7 -24.62 19.71 -17.40
N ASN A 8 -24.29 18.43 -17.59
CA ASN A 8 -22.95 17.92 -17.85
C ASN A 8 -22.42 18.52 -19.18
N ARG A 9 -21.36 19.34 -19.14
CA ARG A 9 -20.65 19.82 -20.34
C ARG A 9 -19.31 19.10 -20.45
N TYR A 10 -19.26 18.08 -21.31
CA TYR A 10 -18.01 17.60 -21.89
C TYR A 10 -17.56 18.56 -23.01
N PRO A 11 -16.27 18.94 -23.10
CA PRO A 11 -15.78 19.66 -24.25
C PRO A 11 -15.60 18.72 -25.45
N LYS A 12 -16.32 19.03 -26.54
CA LYS A 12 -16.02 18.55 -27.90
C LYS A 12 -14.86 19.36 -28.46
N GLY A 13 -13.87 18.70 -29.05
CA GLY A 13 -12.96 19.33 -30.02
C GLY A 13 -11.56 18.75 -30.05
N TYR A 14 -11.34 17.66 -30.78
CA TYR A 14 -10.08 17.39 -31.47
C TYR A 14 -10.39 16.69 -32.80
N THR A 15 -10.06 17.35 -33.90
CA THR A 15 -10.27 16.92 -35.28
C THR A 15 -8.96 16.50 -35.94
N GLY A 16 -8.95 15.31 -36.57
CA GLY A 16 -8.03 14.88 -37.65
C GLY A 16 -6.63 14.46 -37.18
N HIS A 17 -6.00 13.37 -37.63
CA HIS A 17 -5.99 12.73 -38.94
C HIS A 17 -5.37 11.30 -38.86
N GLY A 18 -5.72 10.38 -39.78
CA GLY A 18 -4.84 9.24 -40.12
C GLY A 18 -5.35 7.81 -39.90
N SER A 19 -6.56 7.45 -40.32
CA SER A 19 -7.01 6.04 -40.36
C SER A 19 -6.70 5.37 -41.71
N ARG A 20 -5.82 4.36 -41.71
CA ARG A 20 -5.74 3.33 -42.77
C ARG A 20 -6.91 2.33 -42.59
N PRO A 21 -7.54 1.82 -43.68
CA PRO A 21 -8.72 0.97 -43.56
C PRO A 21 -8.34 -0.50 -43.26
N PRO A 22 -9.13 -1.23 -42.46
CA PRO A 22 -8.98 -2.68 -42.33
C PRO A 22 -9.64 -3.42 -43.50
N ARG A 23 -9.03 -4.54 -43.89
CA ARG A 23 -9.46 -5.43 -44.97
C ARG A 23 -10.78 -6.13 -44.61
N ARG A 24 -11.69 -6.19 -45.60
CA ARG A 24 -12.96 -6.93 -45.55
C ARG A 24 -12.71 -8.44 -45.47
N VAL A 25 -13.28 -9.11 -44.47
CA VAL A 25 -13.49 -10.57 -44.47
C VAL A 25 -14.92 -10.83 -44.95
N ARG A 26 -15.06 -11.72 -45.94
CA ARG A 26 -16.33 -12.14 -46.54
C ARG A 26 -17.13 -12.98 -45.54
N VAL A 27 -18.42 -12.68 -45.41
CA VAL A 27 -19.43 -13.54 -44.78
C VAL A 27 -20.31 -14.09 -45.89
N SER A 28 -20.43 -15.41 -45.98
CA SER A 28 -21.34 -16.13 -46.88
C SER A 28 -22.54 -16.67 -46.10
N THR A 29 -23.74 -16.28 -46.53
CA THR A 29 -25.08 -16.84 -46.21
C THR A 29 -25.37 -18.10 -47.06
N PRO A 30 -26.57 -18.73 -47.00
CA PRO A 30 -27.46 -19.11 -45.89
C PRO A 30 -27.89 -20.62 -45.98
N CYS A 31 -28.58 -21.16 -44.97
CA CYS A 31 -29.45 -22.34 -45.16
C CYS A 31 -30.84 -22.07 -44.58
N VAL A 32 -31.82 -22.08 -45.48
CA VAL A 32 -33.26 -22.10 -45.23
C VAL A 32 -33.69 -23.55 -45.06
N PHE A 33 -34.54 -23.87 -44.08
CA PHE A 33 -35.46 -25.01 -44.20
C PHE A 33 -36.83 -24.68 -43.62
N VAL A 34 -37.82 -25.13 -44.38
CA VAL A 34 -39.26 -24.88 -44.29
C VAL A 34 -39.93 -25.81 -43.27
N ILE A 35 -41.08 -25.35 -42.77
CA ILE A 35 -41.92 -25.90 -41.69
C ILE A 35 -42.83 -27.05 -42.18
N LEU A 36 -43.25 -27.88 -41.21
CA LEU A 36 -44.58 -28.51 -40.98
C LEU A 36 -44.75 -30.02 -41.22
N GLY A 37 -45.21 -30.70 -40.16
CA GLY A 37 -46.20 -31.78 -40.24
C GLY A 37 -45.86 -33.05 -39.47
N GLY A 38 -46.43 -33.24 -38.27
CA GLY A 38 -46.39 -34.53 -37.57
C GLY A 38 -47.06 -34.48 -36.19
N LEU A 39 -48.34 -34.84 -36.15
CA LEU A 39 -49.20 -34.88 -34.96
C LEU A 39 -49.06 -36.22 -34.22
N ALA A 40 -49.19 -36.15 -32.89
CA ALA A 40 -49.68 -37.18 -31.96
C ALA A 40 -48.75 -38.33 -31.53
N LEU A 41 -48.44 -38.41 -30.23
CA LEU A 41 -49.22 -39.23 -29.28
C LEU A 41 -48.80 -38.91 -27.83
N CYS A 42 -49.80 -38.77 -26.96
CA CYS A 42 -49.63 -38.53 -25.53
C CYS A 42 -49.16 -39.79 -24.78
N LEU A 43 -48.10 -39.68 -23.98
CA LEU A 43 -47.86 -40.56 -22.84
C LEU A 43 -47.58 -39.69 -21.61
N GLY A 44 -48.48 -39.80 -20.63
CA GLY A 44 -48.38 -39.09 -19.35
C GLY A 44 -47.19 -39.59 -18.54
N ALA A 45 -46.23 -38.70 -18.30
CA ALA A 45 -45.26 -38.84 -17.22
C ALA A 45 -45.70 -37.89 -16.09
N ALA A 46 -46.11 -38.46 -14.96
CA ALA A 46 -46.35 -37.72 -13.74
C ALA A 46 -45.03 -37.04 -13.31
N LEU A 47 -44.98 -35.71 -13.45
CA LEU A 47 -43.86 -34.90 -13.00
C LEU A 47 -43.91 -34.85 -11.46
N LEU A 48 -43.10 -35.68 -10.80
CA LEU A 48 -42.76 -35.52 -9.39
C LEU A 48 -42.01 -34.19 -9.27
N ILE A 49 -42.74 -33.12 -8.92
CA ILE A 49 -42.15 -31.85 -8.50
C ILE A 49 -41.51 -32.13 -7.14
N THR A 50 -40.23 -32.47 -7.15
CA THR A 50 -39.42 -32.36 -5.94
C THR A 50 -39.36 -30.88 -5.60
N ALA A 51 -40.07 -30.51 -4.54
CA ALA A 51 -39.87 -29.23 -3.88
C ALA A 51 -38.42 -29.23 -3.37
N GLY A 52 -37.50 -28.76 -4.21
CA GLY A 52 -36.14 -28.43 -3.83
C GLY A 52 -36.26 -27.32 -2.80
N GLY A 53 -36.31 -27.71 -1.52
CA GLY A 53 -36.26 -26.78 -0.41
C GLY A 53 -35.08 -25.86 -0.62
N CYS A 54 -35.35 -24.55 -0.65
CA CYS A 54 -34.30 -23.55 -0.59
C CYS A 54 -33.54 -23.79 0.72
N ALA A 55 -32.44 -24.54 0.66
CA ALA A 55 -31.49 -24.55 1.75
C ALA A 55 -31.06 -23.09 1.95
N PRO A 56 -31.23 -22.51 3.15
CA PRO A 56 -30.78 -21.15 3.41
C PRO A 56 -29.30 -21.09 3.05
N ARG A 57 -28.96 -20.15 2.16
CA ARG A 57 -27.58 -19.89 1.76
C ARG A 57 -26.79 -19.69 3.07
N PRO A 58 -25.73 -20.45 3.33
CA PRO A 58 -25.00 -20.31 4.58
C PRO A 58 -24.57 -18.84 4.68
N ALA A 59 -25.03 -18.17 5.75
CA ALA A 59 -24.58 -16.83 6.06
C ALA A 59 -23.05 -16.86 6.09
N ALA A 60 -22.41 -15.87 5.47
CA ALA A 60 -20.96 -15.76 5.50
C ALA A 60 -20.52 -15.83 6.96
N ARG A 61 -19.71 -16.84 7.30
CA ARG A 61 -19.14 -16.96 8.65
C ARG A 61 -18.40 -15.65 8.92
N PRO A 62 -18.72 -14.93 10.01
CA PRO A 62 -18.03 -13.69 10.31
C PRO A 62 -16.53 -14.00 10.40
N LEU A 63 -15.73 -13.22 9.68
CA LEU A 63 -14.27 -13.26 9.83
C LEU A 63 -13.98 -12.92 11.29
N VAL A 64 -13.38 -13.85 12.03
CA VAL A 64 -12.88 -13.58 13.38
C VAL A 64 -11.54 -12.86 13.21
N PRO A 65 -11.40 -11.59 13.65
CA PRO A 65 -10.13 -10.89 13.57
C PRO A 65 -9.04 -11.70 14.31
N GLY A 66 -7.97 -12.08 13.60
CA GLY A 66 -6.81 -12.74 14.19
C GLY A 66 -6.69 -14.26 13.99
N GLU A 67 -7.73 -14.95 13.50
CA GLU A 67 -7.63 -16.38 13.14
C GLU A 67 -7.42 -16.53 11.63
N SER A 68 -6.22 -16.92 11.22
CA SER A 68 -5.91 -17.32 9.84
C SER A 68 -5.14 -18.62 9.84
N ALA A 69 -5.35 -19.44 8.80
CA ALA A 69 -4.56 -20.65 8.57
C ALA A 69 -3.05 -20.37 8.41
N LEU A 70 -2.67 -19.09 8.25
CA LEU A 70 -1.28 -18.65 8.13
C LEU A 70 -0.72 -18.05 9.44
N GLY A 71 -1.52 -17.95 10.51
CA GLY A 71 -1.17 -17.32 11.78
C GLY A 71 -1.81 -15.94 11.99
N ARG A 72 -1.40 -15.24 13.04
CA ARG A 72 -1.94 -13.93 13.43
C ARG A 72 -1.48 -12.81 12.46
N TYR A 73 -2.45 -12.04 11.97
CA TYR A 73 -2.16 -10.82 11.21
C TYR A 73 -1.94 -9.62 12.12
N ILE A 74 -0.89 -8.84 11.84
CA ILE A 74 -0.61 -7.56 12.49
C ILE A 74 -0.63 -6.48 11.42
N ASP A 75 -1.50 -5.49 11.58
CA ASP A 75 -1.55 -4.34 10.68
C ASP A 75 -0.39 -3.39 10.99
N LEU A 76 0.45 -3.14 9.98
CA LEU A 76 1.62 -2.27 10.10
C LEU A 76 1.36 -0.89 9.48
N THR A 77 0.09 -0.52 9.32
CA THR A 77 -0.36 0.63 8.54
C THR A 77 -1.22 1.56 9.40
N HIS A 78 -0.92 2.85 9.39
CA HIS A 78 -1.81 3.87 9.94
C HIS A 78 -2.99 4.12 9.00
N ALA A 79 -4.17 4.38 9.55
CA ALA A 79 -5.33 4.79 8.75
C ALA A 79 -5.07 6.15 8.09
N PHE A 80 -5.56 6.31 6.86
CA PHE A 80 -5.54 7.59 6.15
C PHE A 80 -6.81 8.38 6.46
N ASP A 81 -6.62 9.60 6.95
CA ASP A 81 -7.64 10.56 7.37
C ASP A 81 -7.08 12.00 7.37
N GLU A 82 -7.87 12.98 7.80
CA GLU A 82 -7.47 14.39 7.86
C GLU A 82 -6.30 14.69 8.83
N GLN A 83 -6.00 13.76 9.75
CA GLN A 83 -4.93 13.90 10.74
C GLN A 83 -3.64 13.22 10.26
N THR A 84 -3.70 12.46 9.17
CA THR A 84 -2.55 11.73 8.61
C THR A 84 -1.36 12.66 8.44
N VAL A 85 -0.20 12.20 8.93
CA VAL A 85 1.03 12.96 8.83
C VAL A 85 1.62 12.78 7.44
N TYR A 86 1.99 13.90 6.86
CA TYR A 86 2.71 14.04 5.60
C TYR A 86 3.93 14.92 5.86
N TRP A 87 4.89 14.88 4.92
CA TRP A 87 6.01 15.80 4.92
C TRP A 87 5.52 17.26 5.02
N PRO A 88 6.21 18.18 5.73
CA PRO A 88 5.65 19.49 6.04
C PRO A 88 5.25 20.36 4.84
N THR A 89 5.83 20.11 3.66
CA THR A 89 5.52 20.85 2.42
C THR A 89 4.33 20.29 1.64
N GLU A 90 3.87 19.09 1.99
CA GLU A 90 2.80 18.41 1.27
C GLU A 90 1.42 18.79 1.80
N GLU A 91 0.43 18.70 0.91
CA GLU A 91 -0.96 18.73 1.31
C GLU A 91 -1.35 17.37 1.92
N GLY A 92 -2.12 17.42 3.01
CA GLY A 92 -2.58 16.20 3.69
C GLY A 92 -3.61 15.40 2.88
N PHE A 93 -3.97 14.23 3.40
CA PHE A 93 -4.99 13.38 2.80
C PHE A 93 -6.36 14.07 2.77
N LYS A 94 -7.07 13.96 1.65
CA LYS A 94 -8.43 14.48 1.49
C LYS A 94 -9.38 13.37 1.07
N LEU A 95 -10.41 13.12 1.87
CA LEU A 95 -11.55 12.29 1.47
C LEU A 95 -12.65 13.17 0.87
N ILE A 96 -12.84 13.09 -0.44
CA ILE A 96 -13.83 13.87 -1.17
C ILE A 96 -15.13 13.06 -1.25
N LYS A 97 -16.08 13.37 -0.36
CA LYS A 97 -17.38 12.69 -0.30
C LYS A 97 -18.14 12.86 -1.62
N GLY A 98 -18.45 11.71 -2.24
CA GLY A 98 -19.29 11.61 -3.43
C GLY A 98 -20.74 11.31 -3.05
N PHE A 99 -21.29 10.22 -3.57
CA PHE A 99 -22.63 9.75 -3.18
C PHE A 99 -22.55 8.92 -1.90
N GLU A 100 -23.49 9.13 -0.99
CA GLU A 100 -23.68 8.30 0.20
C GLU A 100 -25.15 8.29 0.59
N GLY A 101 -25.79 7.12 0.53
CA GLY A 101 -27.20 6.98 0.91
C GLY A 101 -27.91 5.84 0.20
N HIS A 102 -29.24 5.78 0.35
CA HIS A 102 -30.07 4.81 -0.37
C HIS A 102 -30.32 5.29 -1.80
N THR A 103 -30.08 4.39 -2.76
CA THR A 103 -30.38 4.60 -4.17
C THR A 103 -31.88 4.42 -4.45
N GLU A 104 -32.36 4.92 -5.58
CA GLU A 104 -33.75 4.71 -6.04
C GLU A 104 -34.09 3.23 -6.23
N ALA A 105 -33.07 2.38 -6.44
CA ALA A 105 -33.22 0.93 -6.53
C ALA A 105 -33.26 0.21 -5.16
N GLY A 106 -33.27 0.97 -4.06
CA GLY A 106 -33.53 0.45 -2.71
C GLY A 106 -32.31 -0.01 -1.91
N TYR A 107 -31.08 0.06 -2.46
CA TYR A 107 -29.85 -0.34 -1.76
C TYR A 107 -29.02 0.86 -1.29
N TYR A 108 -28.29 0.72 -0.19
CA TYR A 108 -27.31 1.71 0.28
C TYR A 108 -26.06 1.69 -0.60
N TYR A 109 -25.57 2.85 -1.00
CA TYR A 109 -24.37 3.02 -1.79
C TYR A 109 -23.55 4.17 -1.22
N ALA A 110 -22.26 3.94 -1.02
CA ALA A 110 -21.30 4.96 -0.66
C ALA A 110 -20.12 4.89 -1.63
N ALA A 111 -19.80 6.01 -2.26
CA ALA A 111 -18.65 6.14 -3.15
C ALA A 111 -18.04 7.52 -2.98
N HIS A 112 -16.74 7.54 -2.70
CA HIS A 112 -15.97 8.74 -2.46
C HIS A 112 -14.75 8.76 -3.37
N ARG A 113 -14.14 9.92 -3.52
CA ARG A 113 -12.82 10.08 -4.15
C ARG A 113 -11.83 10.44 -3.05
N PHE A 114 -10.54 10.28 -3.32
CA PHE A 114 -9.51 10.78 -2.42
C PHE A 114 -8.39 11.46 -3.21
N GLU A 115 -7.63 12.30 -2.51
CA GLU A 115 -6.42 12.96 -2.98
C GLU A 115 -5.35 12.82 -1.89
N ALA A 116 -4.13 12.49 -2.30
CA ALA A 116 -3.00 12.25 -1.41
C ALA A 116 -1.69 12.42 -2.20
N ALA A 117 -0.66 12.96 -1.56
CA ALA A 117 0.70 12.83 -2.06
C ALA A 117 1.14 11.35 -2.03
N GLU A 118 2.08 10.98 -2.92
CA GLU A 118 2.66 9.63 -2.96
C GLU A 118 3.39 9.27 -1.65
N HIS A 119 4.03 10.27 -1.03
CA HIS A 119 4.90 10.15 0.14
C HIS A 119 4.22 10.69 1.41
N GLY A 120 3.25 9.95 1.93
CA GLY A 120 2.70 10.25 3.25
C GLY A 120 1.70 9.22 3.73
N GLY A 121 1.35 9.33 5.02
CA GLY A 121 0.87 8.15 5.74
C GLY A 121 1.93 7.04 5.75
N THR A 122 1.51 5.82 6.06
CA THR A 122 2.34 4.64 5.79
C THR A 122 2.48 4.47 4.28
N HIS A 123 3.71 4.55 3.77
CA HIS A 123 3.97 4.57 2.33
C HIS A 123 5.28 3.85 1.98
N ILE A 124 5.47 3.66 0.68
CA ILE A 124 6.71 3.11 0.09
C ILE A 124 7.37 4.17 -0.78
N ASP A 125 8.71 4.20 -0.72
CA ASP A 125 9.55 4.91 -1.69
C ASP A 125 10.10 3.92 -2.71
N ALA A 126 9.80 4.17 -3.99
CA ALA A 126 10.35 3.40 -5.09
C ALA A 126 11.76 3.92 -5.45
N PRO A 127 12.63 3.09 -6.06
CA PRO A 127 13.97 3.50 -6.46
C PRO A 127 14.05 4.83 -7.25
N ILE A 128 13.08 5.11 -8.12
CA ILE A 128 13.04 6.36 -8.90
C ILE A 128 12.96 7.63 -8.03
N HIS A 129 12.53 7.53 -6.77
CA HIS A 129 12.33 8.67 -5.88
C HIS A 129 13.61 9.49 -5.62
N PHE A 130 14.77 8.81 -5.46
CA PHE A 130 16.08 9.46 -5.28
C PHE A 130 17.15 8.98 -6.28
N TYR A 131 16.82 8.10 -7.22
CA TYR A 131 17.77 7.62 -8.22
C TYR A 131 17.20 7.75 -9.63
N GLU A 132 17.75 8.69 -10.40
CA GLU A 132 17.39 8.85 -11.81
C GLU A 132 17.63 7.53 -12.57
N GLY A 133 16.60 7.06 -13.28
CA GLY A 133 16.62 5.77 -13.96
C GLY A 133 16.32 4.56 -13.06
N GLY A 134 16.04 4.78 -11.76
CA GLY A 134 15.52 3.75 -10.86
C GLY A 134 14.16 3.21 -11.31
N ALA A 135 13.81 2.01 -10.83
CA ALA A 135 12.49 1.44 -11.08
C ALA A 135 11.38 2.33 -10.49
N PRO A 136 10.34 2.69 -11.26
CA PRO A 136 9.14 3.30 -10.71
C PRO A 136 8.32 2.28 -9.91
N LEU A 137 7.37 2.77 -9.11
CA LEU A 137 6.61 1.97 -8.16
C LEU A 137 5.93 0.74 -8.79
N ASP A 138 5.32 0.89 -9.97
CA ASP A 138 4.63 -0.20 -10.65
C ASP A 138 5.55 -1.32 -11.16
N GLN A 139 6.86 -1.08 -11.14
CA GLN A 139 7.92 -1.99 -11.59
C GLN A 139 8.80 -2.52 -10.44
N VAL A 140 8.53 -2.13 -9.19
CA VAL A 140 9.21 -2.73 -8.04
C VAL A 140 8.84 -4.22 -7.96
N PRO A 141 9.82 -5.14 -7.93
CA PRO A 141 9.55 -6.58 -7.87
C PRO A 141 8.84 -6.98 -6.58
N LEU A 142 7.90 -7.92 -6.67
CA LEU A 142 7.15 -8.40 -5.50
C LEU A 142 8.06 -9.09 -4.47
N GLU A 143 9.20 -9.63 -4.89
CA GLU A 143 10.22 -10.25 -4.04
C GLU A 143 10.90 -9.25 -3.10
N ARG A 144 10.74 -7.94 -3.35
CA ARG A 144 11.13 -6.86 -2.43
C ARG A 144 10.03 -6.49 -1.44
N LEU A 145 8.77 -6.80 -1.77
CA LEU A 145 7.57 -6.39 -1.05
C LEU A 145 6.98 -7.49 -0.16
N ILE A 146 7.35 -8.74 -0.43
CA ILE A 146 6.88 -9.92 0.29
C ILE A 146 8.10 -10.76 0.68
N GLY A 147 8.21 -11.09 1.97
CA GLY A 147 9.28 -11.96 2.43
C GLY A 147 9.44 -12.01 3.95
N PRO A 148 10.47 -12.74 4.43
CA PRO A 148 10.80 -12.81 5.85
C PRO A 148 11.00 -11.42 6.44
N GLY A 149 10.36 -11.14 7.57
CA GLY A 149 10.55 -9.91 8.33
C GLY A 149 11.52 -10.08 9.48
N VAL A 150 12.25 -9.02 9.79
CA VAL A 150 13.05 -8.89 11.00
C VAL A 150 12.80 -7.53 11.64
N VAL A 151 12.80 -7.48 12.97
CA VAL A 151 12.72 -6.23 13.74
C VAL A 151 14.07 -5.95 14.40
N VAL A 152 14.68 -4.84 14.03
CA VAL A 152 15.84 -4.28 14.73
C VAL A 152 15.33 -3.30 15.79
N GLU A 153 15.41 -3.73 17.04
CA GLU A 153 14.94 -2.97 18.20
C GLU A 153 15.93 -1.86 18.58
N VAL A 154 15.51 -0.59 18.42
CA VAL A 154 16.34 0.59 18.72
C VAL A 154 15.56 1.67 19.50
N SER A 155 14.35 1.36 19.98
CA SER A 155 13.45 2.37 20.54
C SER A 155 13.98 3.02 21.80
N ASP A 156 14.65 2.27 22.68
CA ASP A 156 15.28 2.83 23.88
C ASP A 156 16.30 3.94 23.57
N ARG A 157 17.07 3.80 22.49
CA ARG A 157 18.05 4.81 22.06
C ARG A 157 17.36 6.00 21.41
N CYS A 158 16.45 5.72 20.48
CA CYS A 158 15.66 6.72 19.76
C CYS A 158 14.77 7.58 20.66
N LEU A 159 14.21 7.01 21.73
CA LEU A 159 13.37 7.74 22.67
C LEU A 159 14.18 8.60 23.65
N ARG A 160 15.46 8.26 23.88
CA ARG A 160 16.39 9.09 24.67
C ARG A 160 17.00 10.21 23.83
N ASP A 161 17.28 9.92 22.57
CA ASP A 161 17.81 10.87 21.61
C ASP A 161 16.96 10.83 20.34
N ARG A 162 16.13 11.87 20.17
CA ARG A 162 15.20 11.97 19.05
C ARG A 162 15.91 12.13 17.71
N ASP A 163 17.17 12.53 17.69
CA ASP A 163 17.97 12.67 16.48
C ASP A 163 18.95 11.50 16.32
N TYR A 164 18.74 10.41 17.09
CA TYR A 164 19.56 9.21 17.01
C TYR A 164 19.56 8.66 15.58
N GLN A 165 20.76 8.51 15.04
CA GLN A 165 20.97 7.86 13.76
C GLN A 165 21.36 6.40 14.02
N ILE A 166 20.51 5.47 13.59
CA ILE A 166 20.67 4.03 13.78
C ILE A 166 21.96 3.59 13.11
N GLN A 167 22.89 3.12 13.93
CA GLN A 167 24.28 2.89 13.55
C GLN A 167 24.44 1.51 12.92
N LEU A 168 25.55 1.32 12.19
CA LEU A 168 25.95 -0.01 11.70
C LEU A 168 26.12 -1.03 12.85
N GLY A 169 26.58 -0.57 14.01
CA GLY A 169 26.67 -1.38 15.22
C GLY A 169 25.32 -2.01 15.61
N ASP A 170 24.21 -1.26 15.48
CA ASP A 170 22.87 -1.72 15.86
C ASP A 170 22.43 -2.93 15.01
N LEU A 171 22.76 -2.89 13.72
CA LEU A 171 22.48 -3.97 12.78
C LEU A 171 23.37 -5.20 13.04
N LYS A 172 24.65 -4.98 13.31
CA LYS A 172 25.60 -6.07 13.62
C LYS A 172 25.30 -6.74 14.95
N ASP A 173 24.91 -5.97 15.96
CA ASP A 173 24.49 -6.49 17.27
C ASP A 173 23.24 -7.36 17.13
N TRP A 174 22.30 -6.95 16.28
CA TRP A 174 21.14 -7.77 15.95
C TRP A 174 21.57 -9.10 15.30
N GLU A 175 22.45 -9.07 14.28
CA GLU A 175 22.91 -10.31 13.62
C GLU A 175 23.63 -11.24 14.60
N ALA A 176 24.46 -10.68 15.48
CA ALA A 176 25.18 -11.44 16.51
C ALA A 176 24.21 -12.07 17.52
N LYS A 177 23.20 -11.31 17.98
CA LYS A 177 22.17 -11.80 18.91
C LYS A 177 21.33 -12.92 18.30
N GLN A 178 20.95 -12.79 17.03
CA GLN A 178 20.07 -13.76 16.36
C GLN A 178 20.85 -14.94 15.74
N GLY A 179 22.18 -14.85 15.65
CA GLY A 179 23.00 -15.87 15.01
C GLY A 179 22.72 -16.03 13.51
N ARG A 180 22.19 -15.00 12.85
CA ARG A 180 21.84 -15.01 11.41
C ARG A 180 22.07 -13.64 10.78
N SER A 181 22.34 -13.64 9.48
CA SER A 181 22.45 -12.39 8.72
C SER A 181 21.08 -11.79 8.37
N LEU A 182 21.08 -10.50 8.05
CA LEU A 182 19.95 -9.73 7.52
C LEU A 182 19.63 -10.04 6.04
N ASN A 183 20.34 -10.99 5.42
CA ASN A 183 20.11 -11.38 4.03
C ASN A 183 18.70 -11.95 3.81
N ASP A 184 18.13 -11.67 2.64
CA ASP A 184 16.81 -12.13 2.20
C ASP A 184 15.65 -11.71 3.14
N ALA A 185 15.85 -10.64 3.92
CA ALA A 185 14.86 -10.11 4.85
C ALA A 185 14.37 -8.71 4.46
N ILE A 186 13.14 -8.40 4.87
CA ILE A 186 12.64 -7.03 5.03
C ILE A 186 13.02 -6.58 6.44
N VAL A 187 13.89 -5.56 6.52
CA VAL A 187 14.45 -5.08 7.79
C VAL A 187 13.59 -3.94 8.33
N LEU A 188 12.93 -4.15 9.45
CA LEU A 188 12.08 -3.15 10.11
C LEU A 188 12.81 -2.54 11.30
N LEU A 189 13.04 -1.23 11.27
CA LEU A 189 13.70 -0.45 12.30
C LEU A 189 12.65 0.07 13.27
N ARG A 190 12.58 -0.50 14.48
CA ARG A 190 11.62 -0.07 15.51
C ARG A 190 12.24 1.03 16.38
N THR A 191 11.87 2.27 16.12
CA THR A 191 12.29 3.46 16.88
C THR A 191 11.34 3.80 18.02
N GLY A 192 10.12 3.26 17.98
CA GLY A 192 9.06 3.52 18.95
C GLY A 192 8.30 4.82 18.70
N PHE A 193 8.57 5.55 17.60
CA PHE A 193 7.96 6.83 17.28
C PHE A 193 6.52 6.72 16.77
N ALA A 194 6.09 5.54 16.28
CA ALA A 194 4.69 5.28 15.95
C ALA A 194 3.72 5.66 17.09
N ARG A 195 4.18 5.62 18.36
CA ARG A 195 3.39 6.04 19.53
C ARG A 195 2.96 7.51 19.53
N TYR A 196 3.63 8.36 18.75
CA TYR A 196 3.31 9.78 18.66
C TYR A 196 2.34 10.08 17.51
N TRP A 197 2.08 9.11 16.63
CA TRP A 197 1.10 9.27 15.56
C TRP A 197 -0.33 9.49 16.12
N PRO A 198 -1.16 10.38 15.55
CA PRO A 198 -0.89 11.33 14.46
C PRO A 198 -0.44 12.73 14.93
N GLU A 199 -0.04 12.90 16.19
CA GLU A 199 0.27 14.22 16.77
C GLU A 199 1.60 14.76 16.22
N ARG A 200 1.49 15.65 15.22
CA ARG A 200 2.63 16.17 14.44
C ARG A 200 3.76 16.71 15.29
N ARG A 201 3.49 17.47 16.36
CA ARG A 201 4.55 18.09 17.16
C ARG A 201 5.44 17.04 17.81
N ARG A 202 4.86 16.00 18.41
CA ARG A 202 5.58 14.91 19.06
C ARG A 202 6.14 13.91 18.07
N TYR A 203 5.51 13.74 16.92
CA TYR A 203 5.98 12.83 15.88
C TYR A 203 7.14 13.42 15.07
N LEU A 204 6.97 14.62 14.52
CA LEU A 204 7.93 15.31 13.65
C LEU A 204 8.90 16.23 14.40
N GLY A 205 8.65 16.57 15.66
CA GLY A 205 9.37 17.63 16.38
C GLY A 205 8.79 19.04 16.16
N THR A 206 7.87 19.20 15.21
CA THR A 206 7.20 20.46 14.91
C THR A 206 5.78 20.20 14.39
N ALA A 207 4.87 21.14 14.65
CA ALA A 207 3.55 21.18 14.01
C ALA A 207 3.48 22.17 12.84
N GLU A 208 4.58 22.89 12.58
CA GLU A 208 4.65 23.84 11.49
C GLU A 208 4.64 23.14 10.14
N LEU A 209 4.07 23.82 9.14
CA LEU A 209 4.01 23.38 7.75
C LEU A 209 4.85 24.33 6.88
N GLY A 210 5.08 23.91 5.63
CA GLY A 210 5.87 24.63 4.65
C GLY A 210 7.38 24.43 4.79
N ALA A 211 8.14 25.01 3.87
CA ALA A 211 9.58 24.77 3.75
C ALA A 211 10.38 25.14 5.02
N GLY A 212 9.92 26.16 5.78
CA GLY A 212 10.57 26.57 7.03
C GLY A 212 10.50 25.53 8.15
N ALA A 213 9.56 24.58 8.07
CA ALA A 213 9.41 23.51 9.05
C ALA A 213 10.45 22.39 8.88
N ILE A 214 11.04 22.24 7.68
CA ILE A 214 12.02 21.18 7.38
C ILE A 214 13.22 21.26 8.34
N ALA A 215 13.72 22.47 8.59
CA ALA A 215 14.85 22.68 9.51
C ALA A 215 14.51 22.43 11.00
N LYS A 216 13.24 22.18 11.32
CA LYS A 216 12.72 21.94 12.68
C LYS A 216 12.28 20.49 12.90
N LEU A 217 12.56 19.61 11.94
CA LEU A 217 12.25 18.19 12.04
C LEU A 217 13.23 17.49 12.98
N HIS A 218 12.69 16.70 13.90
CA HIS A 218 13.44 15.92 14.89
C HIS A 218 12.78 14.57 15.12
N PHE A 219 13.35 13.55 14.49
CA PHE A 219 12.99 12.14 14.62
C PHE A 219 14.18 11.28 14.14
N PRO A 220 14.31 10.05 14.65
CA PRO A 220 15.45 9.19 14.35
C PRO A 220 15.38 8.68 12.92
N GLY A 221 16.51 8.21 12.41
CA GLY A 221 16.60 7.60 11.09
C GLY A 221 17.78 6.66 10.99
N LEU A 222 17.93 5.99 9.85
CA LEU A 222 19.06 5.12 9.58
C LEU A 222 20.29 5.95 9.20
N HIS A 223 21.44 5.66 9.82
CA HIS A 223 22.69 6.34 9.49
C HIS A 223 23.17 5.97 8.06
N PRO A 224 23.71 6.91 7.26
CA PRO A 224 24.12 6.63 5.88
C PRO A 224 25.17 5.52 5.74
N GLU A 225 26.05 5.35 6.72
CA GLU A 225 27.02 4.24 6.74
C GLU A 225 26.31 2.88 6.83
N ALA A 226 25.29 2.77 7.69
CA ALA A 226 24.51 1.55 7.86
C ALA A 226 23.70 1.25 6.60
N ALA A 227 23.12 2.28 5.97
CA ALA A 227 22.41 2.16 4.69
C ALA A 227 23.32 1.64 3.57
N ARG A 228 24.53 2.21 3.42
CA ARG A 228 25.52 1.74 2.44
C ARG A 228 25.92 0.29 2.70
N TRP A 229 26.17 -0.07 3.96
CA TRP A 229 26.50 -1.44 4.33
C TRP A 229 25.36 -2.43 4.00
N LEU A 230 24.10 -2.07 4.28
CA LEU A 230 22.95 -2.88 3.86
C LEU A 230 22.88 -3.04 2.33
N ALA A 231 23.22 -2.00 1.59
CA ALA A 231 23.18 -1.99 0.13
C ALA A 231 24.33 -2.78 -0.53
N THR A 232 25.52 -2.85 0.09
CA THR A 232 26.70 -3.47 -0.52
C THR A 232 27.07 -4.82 0.09
N GLU A 233 26.83 -5.01 1.40
CA GLU A 233 27.27 -6.20 2.14
C GLU A 233 26.11 -7.16 2.45
N ARG A 234 24.86 -6.77 2.18
CA ARG A 234 23.66 -7.59 2.45
C ARG A 234 22.75 -7.67 1.23
N THR A 235 21.90 -8.70 1.21
CA THR A 235 20.86 -8.90 0.20
C THR A 235 19.47 -8.64 0.79
N VAL A 236 19.31 -7.47 1.44
CA VAL A 236 18.01 -7.08 2.00
C VAL A 236 16.99 -6.80 0.89
N LYS A 237 15.73 -7.15 1.17
CA LYS A 237 14.60 -6.97 0.26
C LYS A 237 14.15 -5.52 0.23
N ALA A 238 13.94 -4.95 1.41
CA ALA A 238 13.49 -3.59 1.69
C ALA A 238 13.92 -3.18 3.11
N VAL A 239 13.86 -1.88 3.42
CA VAL A 239 14.06 -1.35 4.78
C VAL A 239 12.83 -0.55 5.19
N GLY A 240 12.26 -0.83 6.36
CA GLY A 240 11.12 -0.13 6.91
C GLY A 240 11.45 0.59 8.21
N ILE A 241 10.77 1.71 8.50
CA ILE A 241 10.92 2.48 9.75
C ILE A 241 9.57 3.06 10.20
N ASP A 242 9.42 3.27 11.50
CA ASP A 242 8.22 3.87 12.13
C ASP A 242 8.32 5.39 12.36
N THR A 243 9.10 6.07 11.51
CA THR A 243 9.25 7.54 11.47
C THR A 243 8.86 8.09 10.10
N ALA A 244 8.76 9.43 10.02
CA ALA A 244 8.37 10.17 8.82
C ALA A 244 9.40 10.14 7.70
N SER A 245 10.61 9.66 7.97
CA SER A 245 11.60 9.37 6.95
C SER A 245 12.59 8.29 7.39
N ILE A 246 13.15 7.56 6.43
CA ILE A 246 14.29 6.64 6.62
C ILE A 246 15.58 7.41 6.96
N ASP A 247 15.70 8.66 6.50
CA ASP A 247 16.68 9.62 6.99
C ASP A 247 16.19 10.25 8.31
N TYR A 248 17.12 10.65 9.19
CA TYR A 248 16.75 11.39 10.40
C TYR A 248 16.24 12.80 10.06
N GLY A 249 15.46 13.41 10.97
CA GLY A 249 14.71 14.64 10.69
C GLY A 249 15.54 15.82 10.19
N GLN A 250 16.79 15.96 10.64
CA GLN A 250 17.66 17.07 10.24
C GLN A 250 18.48 16.79 8.98
N SER A 251 18.29 15.64 8.33
CA SER A 251 19.00 15.29 7.10
C SER A 251 18.73 16.32 6.00
N ARG A 252 19.82 16.77 5.34
CA ARG A 252 19.77 17.68 4.19
C ARG A 252 20.20 17.01 2.89
N GLY A 253 21.00 15.95 3.01
CA GLY A 253 21.57 15.23 1.87
C GLY A 253 20.79 13.98 1.50
N PHE A 254 19.89 13.50 2.37
CA PHE A 254 19.09 12.28 2.16
C PHE A 254 19.96 11.08 1.73
N GLU A 255 21.17 10.98 2.29
CA GLU A 255 22.18 10.02 1.86
C GLU A 255 21.73 8.57 2.10
N THR A 256 20.86 8.35 3.07
CA THR A 256 20.26 7.04 3.34
C THR A 256 19.30 6.64 2.24
N HIS A 257 18.38 7.52 1.82
CA HIS A 257 17.55 7.25 0.63
C HIS A 257 18.41 6.96 -0.59
N ILE A 258 19.39 7.82 -0.87
CA ILE A 258 20.25 7.68 -2.06
C ILE A 258 20.95 6.32 -2.03
N ALA A 259 21.51 5.91 -0.89
CA ALA A 259 22.21 4.63 -0.76
C ALA A 259 21.30 3.42 -1.03
N LEU A 260 20.11 3.40 -0.41
CA LEU A 260 19.17 2.28 -0.54
C LEU A 260 18.51 2.23 -1.92
N LEU A 261 17.95 3.36 -2.37
CA LEU A 261 17.18 3.44 -3.60
C LEU A 261 18.05 3.25 -4.85
N ARG A 262 19.31 3.70 -4.82
CA ARG A 262 20.28 3.39 -5.89
C ARG A 262 20.61 1.90 -6.00
N ALA A 263 20.58 1.17 -4.90
CA ALA A 263 20.72 -0.29 -4.90
C ALA A 263 19.39 -1.01 -5.22
N GLY A 264 18.34 -0.25 -5.56
CA GLY A 264 17.01 -0.75 -5.86
C GLY A 264 16.25 -1.26 -4.63
N ILE A 265 16.71 -0.96 -3.42
CA ILE A 265 16.10 -1.38 -2.15
C ILE A 265 15.05 -0.33 -1.76
N PRO A 266 13.74 -0.61 -1.86
CA PRO A 266 12.70 0.35 -1.49
C PRO A 266 12.69 0.57 0.03
N ALA A 267 12.22 1.75 0.43
CA ALA A 267 12.00 2.11 1.82
C ALA A 267 10.51 2.10 2.17
N PHE A 268 10.16 1.71 3.39
CA PHE A 268 8.81 1.84 3.94
C PHE A 268 8.85 2.81 5.12
N GLU A 269 8.01 3.83 5.11
CA GLU A 269 8.04 4.88 6.13
C GLU A 269 6.70 4.98 6.85
N ASN A 270 6.71 5.57 8.05
CA ASN A 270 5.55 5.68 8.93
C ASN A 270 4.87 4.33 9.20
N LEU A 271 5.64 3.25 9.42
CA LEU A 271 5.08 1.95 9.80
C LEU A 271 4.46 2.00 11.20
N ALA A 272 3.34 1.30 11.36
CA ALA A 272 2.67 1.10 12.64
C ALA A 272 2.93 -0.31 13.20
N GLY A 273 2.52 -0.57 14.45
CA GLY A 273 2.36 -1.92 14.97
C GLY A 273 3.65 -2.74 15.16
N LEU A 274 4.84 -2.14 14.97
CA LEU A 274 6.11 -2.85 15.06
C LEU A 274 6.36 -3.44 16.46
N GLU A 275 5.78 -2.86 17.50
CA GLU A 275 5.84 -3.36 18.89
C GLU A 275 5.15 -4.70 19.12
N GLN A 276 4.32 -5.15 18.18
CA GLN A 276 3.58 -6.41 18.30
C GLN A 276 4.30 -7.59 17.64
N LEU A 277 5.44 -7.31 16.98
CA LEU A 277 6.22 -8.27 16.24
C LEU A 277 7.34 -8.89 17.09
N PRO A 278 7.65 -10.18 16.89
CA PRO A 278 8.89 -10.75 17.40
C PRO A 278 10.11 -10.22 16.61
N ASP A 279 11.33 -10.42 17.14
CA ASP A 279 12.57 -10.03 16.47
C ASP A 279 12.71 -10.65 15.06
N SER A 280 12.18 -11.86 14.86
CA SER A 280 12.15 -12.56 13.57
C SER A 280 11.10 -13.68 13.56
N GLY A 281 10.96 -14.42 12.45
CA GLY A 281 10.06 -15.57 12.35
C GLY A 281 8.66 -15.23 11.83
N PHE A 282 8.49 -14.05 11.25
CA PHE A 282 7.24 -13.61 10.62
C PHE A 282 7.47 -13.26 9.15
N THR A 283 6.37 -13.15 8.39
CA THR A 283 6.40 -12.72 6.98
C THR A 283 5.80 -11.32 6.87
N VAL A 284 6.45 -10.44 6.14
CA VAL A 284 5.89 -9.12 5.76
C VAL A 284 5.26 -9.21 4.38
N VAL A 285 4.08 -8.59 4.24
CA VAL A 285 3.39 -8.32 2.98
C VAL A 285 3.14 -6.82 2.90
N ALA A 286 3.90 -6.12 2.07
CA ALA A 286 3.90 -4.67 1.94
C ALA A 286 3.48 -4.27 0.52
N LEU A 287 2.17 -4.24 0.25
CA LEU A 287 1.63 -4.04 -1.09
C LEU A 287 1.05 -2.62 -1.25
N PRO A 288 1.65 -1.77 -2.09
CA PRO A 288 1.20 -0.40 -2.30
C PRO A 288 0.13 -0.30 -3.38
N MET A 289 -0.48 0.88 -3.49
CA MET A 289 -1.21 1.23 -4.71
C MET A 289 -0.26 1.16 -5.91
N LYS A 290 -0.62 0.41 -6.96
CA LYS A 290 0.23 0.22 -8.13
C LYS A 290 0.16 1.40 -9.10
N ILE A 291 0.75 2.53 -8.71
CA ILE A 291 0.78 3.77 -9.50
C ILE A 291 1.81 3.63 -10.64
N ARG A 292 1.33 3.71 -11.89
CA ARG A 292 2.20 3.63 -13.08
C ARG A 292 3.16 4.81 -13.12
N GLY A 293 4.46 4.55 -13.10
CA GLY A 293 5.48 5.59 -13.14
C GLY A 293 5.64 6.36 -11.82
N GLY A 294 4.99 5.94 -10.73
CA GLY A 294 5.04 6.65 -9.45
C GLY A 294 6.42 6.58 -8.79
N SER A 295 6.75 7.61 -8.01
CA SER A 295 7.94 7.66 -7.16
C SER A 295 7.74 7.02 -5.80
N GLY A 296 6.50 6.94 -5.35
CA GLY A 296 6.09 6.22 -4.16
C GLY A 296 4.59 6.00 -4.17
N GLY A 297 4.03 5.60 -3.03
CA GLY A 297 2.58 5.53 -2.90
C GLY A 297 2.11 4.98 -1.56
N PRO A 298 0.81 5.20 -1.23
CA PRO A 298 0.19 4.62 -0.05
C PRO A 298 0.39 3.12 0.03
N LEU A 299 0.83 2.64 1.19
CA LEU A 299 1.24 1.27 1.43
C LEU A 299 0.28 0.60 2.42
N ARG A 300 -0.23 -0.58 2.07
CA ARG A 300 -0.82 -1.49 3.07
C ARG A 300 0.21 -2.56 3.43
N ALA A 301 0.86 -2.36 4.56
CA ALA A 301 1.80 -3.31 5.15
C ALA A 301 1.13 -4.13 6.25
N VAL A 302 1.32 -5.45 6.20
CA VAL A 302 0.82 -6.41 7.18
C VAL A 302 1.94 -7.40 7.48
N ALA A 303 2.04 -7.83 8.73
CA ALA A 303 2.85 -8.98 9.12
C ALA A 303 1.97 -10.20 9.41
N ILE A 304 2.48 -11.37 9.06
CA ILE A 304 1.90 -12.68 9.34
C ILE A 304 2.82 -13.37 10.33
N VAL A 305 2.37 -13.52 11.57
CA VAL A 305 3.11 -14.18 12.65
C VAL A 305 2.51 -15.57 12.84
N PRO A 306 3.27 -16.65 12.63
CA PRO A 306 2.80 -18.01 12.92
C PRO A 306 2.33 -18.16 14.37
N ASP A 307 1.37 -19.06 14.59
CA ASP A 307 0.85 -19.40 15.92
C ASP A 307 1.89 -20.10 16.83
#